data_AF-A0A2N5RE07-F1
#
_entry.id   AF-A0A2N5RE07-F1
#
_cell.length_a   1.000
_cell.length_b   1.000
_cell.length_c   1.000
_cell.angle_alpha   90.00
_cell.angle_beta   90.00
_cell.angle_gamma   90.00
#
_symmetry.space_group_name_H-M   'P 1'
#
loop_
_entity.id
_entity.type
_entity.pdbx_description
1 polymer ?
#
loop_
_entity_poly.entity_id
_entity_poly.type
_entity_poly.pdbx_seq_one_letter_code
_entity_poly.pdbx_strand_id
1 'polypeptide(L)'
;MGSIVPNFPSSAKRIIVFVPHADYLNYLLHKFQEVFKHDVEISFSEDNISFEMKFDEFIDLALSSEEFTELEKQRIMILPLELDETISLRSLKKMRTFQYWLDLRKADILRFVLENESLVTYFQPIVNTSTGEIYSYECLSRGVD
;
A
#
# COMPACT_ATOMS: atom_id res chain seq x y z
N MET A 1 13.65 -9.21 18.34
CA MET A 1 13.42 -9.84 17.03
C MET A 1 12.88 -8.77 16.10
N GLY A 2 13.43 -8.61 14.89
CA GLY A 2 12.87 -7.66 13.92
C GLY A 2 11.52 -8.16 13.43
N SER A 3 10.53 -7.27 13.30
CA SER A 3 9.26 -7.64 12.68
C SER A 3 9.52 -8.09 11.24
N ILE A 4 8.99 -9.26 10.86
CA ILE A 4 9.05 -9.81 9.51
C ILE A 4 8.08 -9.04 8.58
N VAL A 5 7.14 -8.30 9.17
CA VAL A 5 6.08 -7.60 8.47
C VAL A 5 6.52 -6.16 8.11
N PRO A 6 6.28 -5.69 6.87
CA PRO A 6 6.54 -4.31 6.50
C PRO A 6 5.75 -3.33 7.37
N ASN A 7 6.40 -2.26 7.83
CA ASN A 7 5.75 -1.24 8.64
C ASN A 7 4.96 -0.26 7.75
N PHE A 8 3.70 0.00 8.11
CA PHE A 8 2.83 0.97 7.46
C PHE A 8 2.69 2.23 8.34
N PRO A 9 3.02 3.44 7.85
CA PRO A 9 2.90 4.65 8.65
C PRO A 9 1.43 5.05 8.84
N SER A 10 1.00 5.32 10.09
CA SER A 10 -0.34 5.83 10.42
C SER A 10 -0.34 7.24 11.02
N SER A 11 0.83 7.80 11.30
CA SER A 11 0.93 9.17 11.82
C SER A 11 0.88 10.20 10.69
N ALA A 12 0.75 11.48 11.06
CA ALA A 12 1.02 12.60 10.16
C ALA A 12 2.45 12.47 9.59
N LYS A 13 2.58 12.68 8.28
CA LYS A 13 3.84 12.66 7.54
C LYS A 13 3.88 13.84 6.58
N ARG A 14 5.09 14.29 6.30
CA ARG A 14 5.36 15.06 5.08
C ARG A 14 5.55 14.07 3.94
N ILE A 15 4.63 14.09 3.00
CA ILE A 15 4.56 13.14 1.88
C ILE A 15 5.15 13.82 0.67
N ILE A 16 6.20 13.23 0.11
CA ILE A 16 6.82 13.69 -1.12
C ILE A 16 6.45 12.73 -2.25
N VAL A 17 5.94 13.29 -3.34
CA VAL A 17 5.51 12.57 -4.55
C VAL A 17 6.40 13.02 -5.69
N PHE A 18 7.07 12.07 -6.33
CA PHE A 18 7.91 12.37 -7.49
C PHE A 18 7.83 11.24 -8.51
N VAL A 19 8.23 11.54 -9.75
CA VAL A 19 8.15 10.61 -10.89
C VAL A 19 9.54 10.48 -11.49
N PRO A 20 10.21 9.32 -11.40
CA PRO A 20 11.61 9.18 -11.84
C PRO A 20 11.80 9.38 -13.35
N HIS A 21 10.78 9.10 -14.16
CA HIS A 21 10.87 9.15 -15.61
C HIS A 21 10.35 10.48 -16.15
N ALA A 22 11.26 11.27 -16.73
CA ALA A 22 10.97 12.60 -17.28
C ALA A 22 9.79 12.61 -18.26
N ASP A 23 9.64 11.58 -19.09
CA ASP A 23 8.58 11.47 -20.10
C ASP A 23 7.16 11.54 -19.52
N TYR A 24 6.98 11.19 -18.24
CA TYR A 24 5.69 11.17 -17.56
C TYR A 24 5.61 12.16 -16.39
N LEU A 25 6.70 12.85 -16.08
CA LEU A 25 6.83 13.69 -14.88
C LEU A 25 5.69 14.70 -14.79
N ASN A 26 5.58 15.58 -15.80
CA ASN A 26 4.61 16.67 -15.79
C ASN A 26 3.17 16.14 -15.80
N TYR A 27 2.90 15.13 -16.63
CA TYR A 27 1.56 14.53 -16.73
C TYR A 27 1.12 13.91 -15.40
N LEU A 28 1.96 13.09 -14.78
CA LEU A 28 1.60 12.37 -13.56
C LEU A 28 1.53 13.28 -12.35
N LEU A 29 2.44 14.25 -12.21
CA LEU A 29 2.35 15.23 -11.11
C LEU A 29 1.12 16.12 -11.25
N HIS A 30 0.81 16.60 -12.45
CA HIS A 30 -0.41 17.39 -12.69
C HIS A 30 -1.67 16.55 -12.44
N LYS A 31 -1.72 15.31 -12.92
CA LYS A 31 -2.84 14.40 -12.62
C LYS A 31 -2.97 14.19 -11.12
N PHE A 32 -1.86 13.96 -10.42
CA PHE A 32 -1.85 13.78 -8.97
C PHE A 32 -2.44 14.99 -8.25
N GLN A 33 -2.05 16.19 -8.65
CA GLN A 33 -2.63 17.42 -8.15
C GLN A 33 -4.13 17.49 -8.37
N GLU A 34 -4.59 17.27 -9.61
CA GLU A 34 -6.00 17.38 -9.95
C GLU A 34 -6.89 16.45 -9.13
N VAL A 35 -6.38 15.24 -8.84
CA VAL A 35 -7.09 14.25 -8.02
C VAL A 35 -7.20 14.69 -6.56
N PHE A 36 -6.15 15.29 -5.98
CA PHE A 36 -6.07 15.56 -4.54
C PHE A 36 -6.16 17.05 -4.15
N LYS A 37 -6.39 17.96 -5.11
CA LYS A 37 -6.41 19.43 -4.92
C LYS A 37 -7.41 19.94 -3.89
N HIS A 38 -8.46 19.17 -3.61
CA HIS A 38 -9.50 19.54 -2.65
C HIS A 38 -9.28 18.95 -1.26
N ASP A 39 -8.39 17.96 -1.14
CA ASP A 39 -8.17 17.21 0.08
C ASP A 39 -6.94 17.70 0.86
N VAL A 40 -5.95 18.24 0.15
CA VAL A 40 -4.67 18.69 0.73
C VAL A 40 -4.14 19.97 0.10
N GLU A 41 -3.47 20.78 0.93
CA GLU A 41 -2.66 21.90 0.44
C GLU A 41 -1.33 21.38 -0.12
N ILE A 42 -1.21 21.43 -1.44
CA ILE A 42 -0.05 20.91 -2.16
C ILE A 42 0.98 22.01 -2.42
N SER A 43 2.22 21.75 -2.01
CA SER A 43 3.40 22.53 -2.37
C SER A 43 4.10 21.92 -3.59
N PHE A 44 4.36 22.77 -4.59
CA PHE A 44 5.04 22.38 -5.83
C PHE A 44 6.52 22.77 -5.82
N SER A 45 7.34 21.88 -6.39
CA SER A 45 8.68 22.17 -6.86
C SER A 45 8.84 21.62 -8.29
N GLU A 46 9.96 21.92 -8.95
CA GLU A 46 10.18 21.55 -10.37
C GLU A 46 9.99 20.04 -10.64
N ASP A 47 10.42 19.18 -9.71
CA ASP A 47 10.46 17.73 -9.94
C ASP A 47 9.57 16.91 -8.98
N ASN A 48 8.90 17.57 -8.03
CA ASN A 48 8.10 16.87 -7.03
C ASN A 48 6.98 17.74 -6.43
N ILE A 49 5.98 17.03 -5.92
CA ILE A 49 4.89 17.54 -5.10
C ILE A 49 5.15 17.16 -3.64
N SER A 50 4.82 18.04 -2.71
CA SER A 50 4.81 17.72 -1.29
C SER A 50 3.58 18.26 -0.58
N PHE A 51 3.11 17.52 0.43
CA PHE A 51 1.99 17.93 1.29
C PHE A 51 2.10 17.22 2.65
N GLU A 52 1.36 17.70 3.64
CA GLU A 52 1.32 17.12 4.97
C GLU A 52 -0.09 16.59 5.26
N MET A 53 -0.17 15.32 5.63
CA MET A 53 -1.40 14.70 6.14
C MET A 53 -1.07 13.39 6.85
N LYS A 54 -2.07 12.78 7.50
CA LYS A 54 -1.92 11.41 7.99
C LYS A 54 -1.79 10.43 6.82
N PHE A 55 -0.79 9.57 6.91
CA PHE A 55 -0.40 8.73 5.77
C PHE A 55 -1.42 7.62 5.48
N ASP A 56 -2.08 7.08 6.48
CA ASP A 56 -3.16 6.12 6.30
C ASP A 56 -4.38 6.77 5.62
N GLU A 57 -4.81 7.94 6.10
CA GLU A 57 -5.91 8.71 5.50
C GLU A 57 -5.61 9.06 4.02
N PHE A 58 -4.35 9.39 3.70
CA PHE A 58 -3.90 9.62 2.32
C PHE A 58 -4.11 8.37 1.44
N ILE A 59 -3.63 7.22 1.91
CA ILE A 59 -3.70 5.99 1.14
C ILE A 59 -5.15 5.51 1.00
N ASP A 60 -5.98 5.69 2.02
CA ASP A 60 -7.41 5.37 1.97
C ASP A 60 -8.15 6.26 0.96
N LEU A 61 -7.86 7.56 0.94
CA LEU A 61 -8.37 8.49 -0.07
C LEU A 61 -7.94 8.06 -1.49
N ALA A 62 -6.66 7.73 -1.66
CA ALA A 62 -6.11 7.24 -2.92
C ALA A 62 -6.73 5.92 -3.39
N LEU A 63 -7.09 5.01 -2.46
CA LEU A 63 -7.81 3.78 -2.78
C LEU A 63 -9.23 4.08 -3.26
N SER A 64 -9.89 5.08 -2.68
CA SER A 64 -11.27 5.45 -3.00
C SER A 64 -11.42 6.20 -4.33
N SER A 65 -10.38 6.90 -4.79
CA SER A 65 -10.48 7.71 -6.02
C SER A 65 -10.48 6.87 -7.29
N GLU A 66 -9.73 5.75 -7.32
CA GLU A 66 -9.56 4.89 -8.50
C GLU A 66 -9.08 5.61 -9.79
N GLU A 67 -8.64 6.86 -9.68
CA GLU A 67 -8.28 7.73 -10.82
C GLU A 67 -6.97 7.33 -11.52
N PHE A 68 -6.14 6.50 -10.89
CA PHE A 68 -4.85 6.06 -11.44
C PHE A 68 -4.91 4.63 -11.97
N THR A 69 -4.33 4.43 -13.15
CA THR A 69 -4.08 3.09 -13.69
C THR A 69 -2.92 2.40 -12.97
N GLU A 70 -2.85 1.08 -13.03
CA GLU A 70 -1.75 0.31 -12.43
C GLU A 70 -0.36 0.74 -12.94
N LEU A 71 -0.24 1.09 -14.23
CA LEU A 71 1.02 1.57 -14.80
C LEU A 71 1.44 2.92 -14.21
N GLU A 72 0.48 3.81 -13.96
CA GLU A 72 0.73 5.10 -13.32
C GLU A 72 1.15 4.92 -11.86
N LYS A 73 0.44 4.05 -11.10
CA LYS A 73 0.77 3.72 -9.71
C LYS A 73 2.16 3.10 -9.55
N GLN A 74 2.64 2.36 -10.55
CA GLN A 74 4.00 1.80 -10.55
C GLN A 74 5.09 2.84 -10.85
N ARG A 75 4.74 3.95 -11.51
CA ARG A 75 5.67 5.02 -11.89
C ARG A 75 5.75 6.15 -10.87
N ILE A 76 4.67 6.39 -10.14
CA ILE A 76 4.64 7.37 -9.06
C ILE A 76 5.42 6.80 -7.87
N MET A 77 6.34 7.59 -7.33
CA MET A 77 7.10 7.25 -6.13
C MET A 77 6.66 8.15 -4.97
N ILE A 78 6.46 7.52 -3.82
CA ILE A 78 6.03 8.17 -2.58
C ILE A 78 7.12 7.99 -1.53
N LEU A 79 7.52 9.10 -0.92
CA LEU A 79 8.46 9.17 0.18
C LEU A 79 7.77 9.80 1.40
N PRO A 80 7.36 9.00 2.40
CA PRO A 80 6.87 9.52 3.67
C PRO A 80 8.04 9.90 4.59
N LEU A 81 8.01 11.12 5.11
CA LEU A 81 8.96 11.66 6.08
C LEU A 81 8.24 12.06 7.37
N GLU A 82 8.93 12.04 8.50
CA GLU A 82 8.44 12.79 9.66
C GLU A 82 8.34 14.29 9.30
N LEU A 83 7.45 15.02 9.96
CA LEU A 83 7.20 16.44 9.66
C LEU A 83 8.50 17.27 9.72
N ASP A 84 9.36 16.99 10.71
CA ASP A 84 10.64 17.67 10.90
C ASP A 84 11.85 16.93 10.27
N GLU A 85 11.64 15.81 9.58
CA GLU A 85 12.73 15.01 9.01
C GLU A 85 13.25 15.64 7.70
N THR A 86 14.52 16.05 7.69
CA THR A 86 15.20 16.52 6.47
C THR A 86 15.52 15.35 5.54
N ILE A 87 15.42 15.60 4.22
CA ILE A 87 15.79 14.62 3.21
C ILE A 87 17.28 14.27 3.34
N SER A 88 17.53 12.98 3.53
CA SER A 88 18.84 12.34 3.59
C SER A 88 18.84 11.03 2.79
N LEU A 89 20.03 10.48 2.52
CA LEU A 89 20.18 9.16 1.91
C LEU A 89 19.49 8.04 2.71
N ARG A 90 19.36 8.21 4.03
CA ARG A 90 18.65 7.25 4.89
C ARG A 90 17.15 7.26 4.61
N SER A 91 16.56 8.44 4.52
CA SER A 91 15.12 8.60 4.22
C SER A 91 14.76 8.04 2.84
N LEU A 92 15.65 8.12 1.84
CA LEU A 92 15.40 7.51 0.51
C LEU A 92 15.18 5.99 0.59
N LYS A 93 15.62 5.30 1.65
CA LYS A 93 15.31 3.88 1.85
C LYS A 93 13.82 3.60 2.09
N LYS A 94 13.06 4.61 2.53
CA LYS A 94 11.60 4.56 2.75
C LYS A 94 10.82 4.74 1.45
N MET A 95 11.47 5.17 0.38
CA MET A 95 10.86 5.49 -0.90
C MET A 95 10.32 4.22 -1.58
N ARG A 96 9.05 4.21 -1.95
CA ARG A 96 8.38 3.08 -2.61
C ARG A 96 7.42 3.58 -3.68
N THR A 97 7.01 2.69 -4.57
CA THR A 97 5.99 3.01 -5.58
C THR A 97 4.67 3.31 -4.89
N PHE A 98 3.80 4.07 -5.55
CA PHE A 98 2.45 4.31 -5.06
C PHE A 98 1.68 2.99 -4.95
N GLN A 99 1.83 2.11 -5.93
CA GLN A 99 1.27 0.76 -5.90
C GLN A 99 1.65 -0.01 -4.62
N TYR A 100 2.92 0.03 -4.22
CA TYR A 100 3.40 -0.68 -3.04
C TYR A 100 2.63 -0.26 -1.77
N TRP A 101 2.38 1.04 -1.60
CA TRP A 101 1.65 1.53 -0.42
C TRP A 101 0.17 1.14 -0.45
N LEU A 102 -0.46 1.20 -1.63
CA LEU A 102 -1.84 0.76 -1.82
C LEU A 102 -1.99 -0.74 -1.51
N ASP A 103 -1.07 -1.56 -2.02
CA ASP A 103 -1.07 -3.01 -1.76
C ASP A 103 -0.82 -3.32 -0.29
N LEU A 104 0.11 -2.60 0.35
CA LEU A 104 0.39 -2.77 1.78
C LEU A 104 -0.82 -2.39 2.63
N ARG A 105 -1.58 -1.36 2.25
CA ARG A 105 -2.83 -0.98 2.94
C ARG A 105 -3.93 -2.02 2.73
N LYS A 106 -4.08 -2.57 1.53
CA LYS A 106 -5.03 -3.68 1.25
C LYS A 106 -4.68 -4.95 2.02
N ALA A 107 -3.40 -5.17 2.29
CA ALA A 107 -2.90 -6.33 3.02
C ALA A 107 -3.04 -6.22 4.55
N ASP A 108 -3.76 -5.23 5.09
CA ASP A 108 -3.87 -5.04 6.55
C ASP A 108 -4.49 -6.26 7.25
N ILE A 109 -5.47 -6.92 6.63
CA ILE A 109 -6.06 -8.18 7.13
C ILE A 109 -5.00 -9.29 7.13
N LEU A 110 -4.23 -9.43 6.06
CA LEU A 110 -3.16 -10.43 6.00
C LEU A 110 -2.10 -10.15 7.08
N ARG A 111 -1.75 -8.88 7.28
CA ARG A 111 -0.84 -8.47 8.37
C ARG A 111 -1.40 -8.89 9.72
N PHE A 112 -2.68 -8.59 10.01
CA PHE A 112 -3.33 -8.99 11.26
C PHE A 112 -3.23 -10.51 11.47
N VAL A 113 -3.53 -11.29 10.43
CA VAL A 113 -3.51 -12.76 10.49
C VAL A 113 -2.10 -13.29 10.80
N LEU A 114 -1.06 -12.68 10.20
CA LEU A 114 0.33 -13.07 10.44
C LEU A 114 0.82 -12.65 11.83
N GLU A 115 0.47 -11.45 12.29
CA GLU A 115 0.91 -10.91 13.59
C GLU A 115 0.24 -11.61 14.78
N ASN A 116 -1.02 -12.03 14.61
CA ASN A 116 -1.79 -12.74 15.65
C ASN A 116 -1.70 -14.27 15.55
N GLU A 117 -0.88 -14.79 14.63
CA GLU A 117 -0.75 -16.23 14.37
C GLU A 117 -2.12 -16.92 14.15
N SER A 118 -3.08 -16.20 13.56
CA SER A 118 -4.49 -16.64 13.45
C SER A 118 -4.79 -17.40 12.15
N LEU A 119 -3.76 -17.97 11.53
CA LEU A 119 -3.90 -18.83 10.36
C LEU A 119 -4.34 -20.22 10.79
N VAL A 120 -5.56 -20.61 10.43
CA VAL A 120 -6.13 -21.95 10.70
C VAL A 120 -6.25 -22.76 9.41
N THR A 121 -6.23 -24.08 9.55
CA THR A 121 -6.47 -25.00 8.42
C THR A 121 -7.78 -25.74 8.64
N TYR A 122 -8.72 -25.56 7.72
CA TYR A 122 -9.93 -26.37 7.63
C TYR A 122 -9.74 -27.52 6.66
N PHE A 123 -10.57 -28.55 6.79
CA PHE A 123 -10.47 -29.78 6.00
C PHE A 123 -11.78 -30.04 5.28
N GLN A 124 -11.74 -29.99 3.94
CA GLN A 124 -12.89 -30.31 3.10
C GLN A 124 -12.82 -31.78 2.67
N PRO A 125 -13.82 -32.62 2.98
CA PRO A 125 -13.76 -34.04 2.63
C PRO A 125 -13.88 -34.26 1.12
N ILE A 126 -13.06 -35.17 0.61
CA ILE A 126 -13.12 -35.70 -0.75
C ILE A 126 -13.76 -37.09 -0.65
N VAL A 127 -14.89 -37.28 -1.32
CA VAL A 127 -15.72 -38.49 -1.21
C VAL A 127 -15.61 -39.38 -2.43
N ASN A 128 -15.64 -40.70 -2.22
CA ASN A 128 -15.77 -41.68 -3.29
C ASN A 128 -17.21 -41.65 -3.83
N THR A 129 -17.37 -41.42 -5.13
CA THR A 129 -18.70 -41.27 -5.75
C THR A 129 -19.53 -42.56 -5.78
N SER A 130 -18.88 -43.71 -5.72
CA SER A 130 -19.54 -45.02 -5.80
C SER A 130 -19.97 -45.54 -4.43
N THR A 131 -19.16 -45.29 -3.38
CA THR A 131 -19.45 -45.78 -2.01
C THR A 131 -20.01 -44.70 -1.10
N GLY A 132 -19.85 -43.41 -1.44
CA GLY A 132 -20.21 -42.28 -0.58
C GLY A 132 -19.27 -42.09 0.62
N GLU A 133 -18.24 -42.91 0.75
CA GLU A 133 -17.28 -42.85 1.86
C GLU A 133 -16.25 -41.75 1.64
N ILE A 134 -15.76 -41.17 2.73
CA ILE A 134 -14.66 -40.20 2.70
C ILE A 134 -13.36 -40.92 2.34
N TYR A 135 -12.71 -40.47 1.26
CA TYR A 135 -11.44 -40.99 0.79
C TYR A 135 -10.25 -40.19 1.31
N SER A 136 -10.35 -38.86 1.31
CA SER A 136 -9.29 -37.95 1.78
C SER A 136 -9.87 -36.58 2.14
N TYR A 137 -9.00 -35.62 2.47
CA TYR A 137 -9.38 -34.23 2.75
C TYR A 137 -8.49 -33.26 1.99
N GLU A 138 -9.07 -32.19 1.46
CA GLU A 138 -8.36 -31.01 0.98
C GLU A 138 -8.11 -30.05 2.15
N CYS A 139 -6.87 -29.58 2.29
CA CYS A 139 -6.49 -28.61 3.30
C CYS A 139 -6.77 -27.19 2.81
N LEU A 140 -7.54 -26.43 3.58
CA LEU A 140 -7.97 -25.08 3.25
C LEU A 140 -7.46 -24.09 4.32
N SER A 141 -6.37 -23.40 4.03
CA SER A 141 -5.85 -22.34 4.91
C SER A 141 -6.78 -21.13 4.93
N ARG A 142 -7.03 -20.58 6.13
CA ARG A 142 -7.89 -19.42 6.38
C ARG A 142 -7.24 -18.54 7.43
N GLY A 143 -7.24 -17.22 7.20
CA GLY A 143 -6.97 -16.26 8.27
C GLY A 143 -8.25 -15.96 9.03
N VAL A 144 -8.19 -15.97 10.36
CA VAL A 144 -9.31 -15.57 11.23
C VAL A 144 -9.02 -14.16 11.74
N ASP A 145 -9.92 -13.22 11.45
CA ASP A 145 -9.85 -11.81 11.86
C ASP A 145 -10.71 -11.48 13.08
#